data_AF-A0A831K3P4-F1
#
_entry.id   AF-A0A831K3P4-F1
#
_cell.length_a   1.000
_cell.length_b   1.000
_cell.length_c   1.000
_cell.angle_alpha   90.00
_cell.angle_beta   90.00
_cell.angle_gamma   90.00
#
_symmetry.space_group_name_H-M   'P 1'
#
loop_
_entity.id
_entity.type
_entity.pdbx_description
1 polymer ?
#
loop_
_entity_poly.entity_id
_entity_poly.type
_entity_poly.pdbx_seq_one_letter_code
_entity_poly.pdbx_strand_id
1 'polypeptide(L)'
;MLIDSSLARKLVKISENTGREYALVVYENGSKYIYKLSLNGGAFPIYSPDIKYVFHTHPVPRYTPSLADIVTAYNLSRIKGAPVPLYTASRVEDGIVVYEIKIHPSADINKIAEEIIPIEKIISEDYEKYSKIQHYRMLSKRHITIARYLLAN
;
A
#
# COMPACT_ATOMS: atom_id res chain seq x y z
N MET A 1 6.87 12.37 1.62
CA MET A 1 5.88 11.49 2.28
C MET A 1 4.96 12.33 3.15
N LEU A 2 3.63 12.15 3.06
CA LEU A 2 2.65 12.96 3.81
C LEU A 2 2.38 12.48 5.23
N ILE A 3 2.60 11.19 5.51
CA ILE A 3 2.44 10.65 6.86
C ILE A 3 3.62 11.02 7.75
N ASP A 4 3.34 11.35 9.02
CA ASP A 4 4.35 11.51 10.06
C ASP A 4 5.11 10.20 10.33
N SER A 5 6.43 10.26 10.37
CA SER A 5 7.28 9.08 10.53
C SER A 5 7.11 8.39 11.89
N SER A 6 6.82 9.14 12.96
CA SER A 6 6.62 8.56 14.29
C SER A 6 5.32 7.75 14.35
N LEU A 7 4.26 8.26 13.72
CA LEU A 7 2.99 7.56 13.59
C LEU A 7 3.12 6.31 12.71
N ALA A 8 3.82 6.42 11.58
CA ALA A 8 4.10 5.27 10.71
C ALA A 8 4.82 4.15 11.49
N ARG A 9 5.88 4.49 12.23
CA ARG A 9 6.60 3.54 13.10
C ARG A 9 5.70 2.89 14.14
N LYS A 10 4.86 3.69 14.81
CA LYS A 10 3.93 3.20 15.83
C LYS A 10 2.95 2.19 15.25
N LEU A 11 2.35 2.49 14.10
CA LEU A 11 1.37 1.61 13.46
C LEU A 11 2.01 0.32 12.96
N VAL A 12 3.18 0.38 12.32
CA VAL A 12 3.92 -0.82 11.89
C VAL A 12 4.28 -1.70 13.09
N LYS A 13 4.78 -1.11 14.19
CA LYS A 13 5.10 -1.87 15.41
C LYS A 13 3.86 -2.55 16.02
N ILE A 14 2.71 -1.88 16.02
CA ILE A 14 1.44 -2.49 16.47
C ILE A 14 1.05 -3.64 15.53
N SER A 15 1.18 -3.44 14.22
CA SER A 15 0.85 -4.45 13.21
C SER A 15 1.64 -5.73 13.41
N GLU A 16 2.97 -5.62 13.56
CA GLU A 16 3.86 -6.75 13.85
C GLU A 16 3.50 -7.46 15.15
N ASN A 17 3.39 -6.70 16.25
CA ASN A 17 3.16 -7.27 17.58
C ASN A 17 1.83 -8.03 17.68
N THR A 18 0.85 -7.64 16.87
CA THR A 18 -0.48 -8.25 16.90
C THR A 18 -0.71 -9.25 15.77
N GLY A 19 0.20 -9.33 14.79
CA GLY A 19 0.02 -10.10 13.57
C GLY A 19 -1.16 -9.63 12.72
N ARG A 20 -1.55 -8.34 12.81
CA ARG A 20 -2.73 -7.80 12.12
C ARG A 20 -2.39 -6.60 11.26
N GLU A 21 -3.10 -6.46 10.14
CA GLU A 21 -3.01 -5.29 9.29
C GLU A 21 -3.87 -4.13 9.84
N TYR A 22 -3.40 -2.91 9.64
CA TYR A 22 -4.10 -1.68 10.02
C TYR A 22 -4.14 -0.72 8.84
N ALA A 23 -5.27 -0.04 8.66
CA ALA A 23 -5.42 1.03 7.68
C ALA A 23 -5.78 2.33 8.40
N LEU A 24 -4.87 3.30 8.40
CA LEU A 24 -5.13 4.67 8.79
C LEU A 24 -5.64 5.44 7.57
N VAL A 25 -6.85 5.97 7.67
CA VAL A 25 -7.45 6.87 6.67
C VAL A 25 -7.35 8.29 7.19
N VAL A 26 -6.84 9.19 6.34
CA VAL A 26 -6.74 10.61 6.66
C VAL A 26 -7.54 11.40 5.63
N TYR A 27 -8.46 12.22 6.15
CA TYR A 27 -9.34 13.06 5.35
C TYR A 27 -8.76 14.46 5.16
N GLU A 28 -9.28 15.21 4.18
CA GLU A 28 -8.83 16.56 3.85
C GLU A 28 -9.06 17.56 4.98
N ASN A 29 -10.12 17.37 5.77
CA ASN A 29 -10.40 18.15 6.98
C ASN A 29 -9.45 17.85 8.17
N GLY A 30 -8.48 16.94 7.99
CA GLY A 30 -7.51 16.54 9.01
C GLY A 30 -7.98 15.46 9.97
N SER A 31 -9.23 15.03 9.89
CA SER A 31 -9.72 13.88 10.68
C SER A 31 -9.02 12.58 10.27
N LYS A 32 -8.90 11.67 11.23
CA LYS A 32 -8.16 10.42 11.09
C LYS A 32 -8.98 9.27 11.65
N TYR A 33 -9.02 8.16 10.94
CA TYR A 33 -9.65 6.94 11.41
C TYR A 33 -8.75 5.74 11.20
N ILE A 34 -8.65 4.86 12.18
CA ILE A 34 -7.83 3.64 12.10
C ILE A 34 -8.77 2.44 12.03
N TYR A 35 -8.69 1.70 10.93
CA TYR A 35 -9.32 0.41 10.76
C TYR A 35 -8.36 -0.69 11.15
N LYS A 36 -8.84 -1.61 11.97
CA LYS A 36 -8.19 -2.90 12.22
C LYS A 36 -8.71 -3.89 11.19
N LEU A 37 -7.84 -4.39 10.33
CA LEU A 37 -8.26 -5.31 9.26
C LEU A 37 -8.32 -6.75 9.79
N SER A 38 -9.04 -7.60 9.03
CA SER A 38 -9.15 -9.03 9.31
C SER A 38 -7.80 -9.74 9.07
N LEU A 39 -7.65 -10.93 9.65
CA LEU A 39 -6.43 -11.74 9.53
C LEU A 39 -6.09 -12.18 8.10
N ASN A 40 -7.08 -12.17 7.19
CA ASN A 40 -6.92 -12.59 5.79
C ASN A 40 -6.69 -11.42 4.83
N GLY A 41 -6.37 -10.24 5.37
CA GLY A 41 -6.46 -8.98 4.64
C GLY A 41 -7.92 -8.59 4.41
N GLY A 42 -8.17 -7.29 4.30
CA GLY A 42 -9.51 -6.75 4.14
C GLY A 42 -9.55 -5.61 3.16
N ALA A 43 -10.47 -5.69 2.20
CA ALA A 43 -10.94 -4.49 1.51
C ALA A 43 -11.57 -3.57 2.56
N PHE A 44 -10.98 -2.40 2.78
CA PHE A 44 -11.59 -1.41 3.67
C PHE A 44 -12.63 -0.60 2.89
N PRO A 45 -13.84 -0.37 3.45
CA PRO A 45 -14.95 0.29 2.77
C PRO A 45 -14.71 1.79 2.72
N ILE A 46 -13.79 2.21 1.86
CA ILE A 46 -13.44 3.60 1.69
C ILE A 46 -14.15 4.15 0.46
N TYR A 47 -15.24 4.87 0.71
CA TYR A 47 -16.12 5.44 -0.31
C TYR A 47 -16.29 6.95 -0.15
N SER A 48 -15.21 7.69 0.08
CA SER A 48 -15.26 9.14 0.27
C SER A 48 -14.29 9.86 -0.69
N PRO A 49 -14.75 10.91 -1.38
CA PRO A 49 -13.89 11.76 -2.20
C PRO A 49 -12.96 12.66 -1.37
N ASP A 50 -13.28 12.88 -0.09
CA ASP A 50 -12.59 13.81 0.82
C ASP A 50 -11.33 13.20 1.44
N ILE A 51 -10.82 12.13 0.86
CA ILE A 51 -9.65 11.42 1.38
C ILE A 51 -8.40 12.09 0.88
N LYS A 52 -7.51 12.36 1.83
CA LYS A 52 -6.20 12.94 1.58
C LYS A 52 -5.19 11.84 1.28
N TYR A 53 -5.15 10.79 2.10
CA TYR A 53 -4.35 9.59 1.87
C TYR A 53 -4.79 8.43 2.76
N VAL A 54 -4.33 7.22 2.42
CA VAL A 54 -4.45 6.02 3.25
C VAL A 54 -3.06 5.50 3.60
N PHE A 55 -2.87 4.99 4.81
CA PHE A 55 -1.66 4.30 5.24
C PHE A 55 -2.01 2.90 5.74
N HIS A 56 -1.52 1.90 5.03
CA HIS A 56 -1.76 0.48 5.24
C HIS A 56 -0.50 -0.19 5.81
N THR A 57 -0.64 -1.04 6.82
CA THR A 57 0.49 -1.79 7.41
C THR A 57 0.37 -3.28 7.13
N HIS A 58 1.51 -3.91 6.90
CA HIS A 58 1.65 -5.37 6.81
C HIS A 58 2.42 -5.90 8.03
N PRO A 59 1.94 -6.97 8.68
CA PRO A 59 2.61 -7.57 9.83
C PRO A 59 3.84 -8.41 9.44
N VAL A 60 3.99 -8.72 8.15
CA VAL A 60 5.12 -9.46 7.59
C VAL A 60 5.90 -8.56 6.62
N PRO A 61 7.20 -8.82 6.41
CA PRO A 61 8.01 -8.04 5.49
C PRO A 61 7.38 -7.95 4.09
N ARG A 62 7.33 -6.75 3.53
CA ARG A 62 6.86 -6.41 2.16
C ARG A 62 7.95 -5.66 1.40
N TYR A 63 8.56 -6.31 0.41
CA TYR A 63 9.54 -5.68 -0.49
C TYR A 63 8.90 -4.99 -1.70
N THR A 64 7.58 -5.08 -1.86
CA THR A 64 6.82 -4.44 -2.94
C THR A 64 5.37 -4.25 -2.49
N PRO A 65 4.64 -3.26 -3.02
CA PRO A 65 3.18 -3.23 -2.93
C PRO A 65 2.55 -4.52 -3.44
N SER A 66 1.44 -4.93 -2.81
CA SER A 66 0.64 -6.06 -3.27
C SER A 66 -0.36 -5.64 -4.36
N LEU A 67 -0.94 -6.61 -5.07
CA LEU A 67 -2.08 -6.32 -5.97
C LEU A 67 -3.24 -5.64 -5.24
N ALA A 68 -3.51 -6.01 -3.99
CA ALA A 68 -4.56 -5.39 -3.17
C ALA A 68 -4.27 -3.91 -2.90
N ASP A 69 -3.01 -3.56 -2.63
CA ASP A 69 -2.60 -2.16 -2.47
C ASP A 69 -2.82 -1.36 -3.77
N ILE A 70 -2.48 -1.95 -4.93
CA ILE A 70 -2.71 -1.33 -6.24
C ILE A 70 -4.19 -1.12 -6.53
N VAL A 71 -5.02 -2.16 -6.39
CA VAL A 71 -6.47 -2.06 -6.61
C VAL A 71 -7.10 -1.02 -5.70
N THR A 72 -6.65 -0.96 -4.45
CA THR A 72 -7.11 0.05 -3.49
C THR A 72 -6.72 1.46 -3.93
N ALA A 73 -5.45 1.70 -4.27
CA ALA A 73 -4.99 3.01 -4.73
C ALA A 73 -5.75 3.48 -5.98
N TYR A 74 -6.06 2.55 -6.89
CA TYR A 74 -6.92 2.81 -8.05
C TYR A 74 -8.34 3.23 -7.63
N ASN A 75 -8.99 2.46 -6.76
CA ASN A 75 -10.35 2.76 -6.30
C ASN A 75 -10.45 4.12 -5.60
N LEU A 76 -9.49 4.44 -4.71
CA LEU A 76 -9.39 5.76 -4.08
C LEU A 76 -9.32 6.88 -5.13
N SER A 77 -8.49 6.68 -6.15
CA SER A 77 -8.28 7.67 -7.20
C SER A 77 -9.51 7.82 -8.10
N ARG A 78 -10.22 6.71 -8.38
CA ARG A 78 -11.50 6.71 -9.12
C ARG A 78 -12.59 7.48 -8.40
N ILE A 79 -12.73 7.26 -7.10
CA ILE A 79 -13.74 7.93 -6.26
C ILE A 79 -13.45 9.43 -6.19
N LYS A 80 -12.18 9.82 -6.02
CA LYS A 80 -11.78 11.23 -5.95
C LYS A 80 -11.79 11.94 -7.31
N GLY A 81 -11.58 11.20 -8.40
CA GLY A 81 -11.36 11.77 -9.73
C GLY A 81 -9.92 12.27 -9.96
N ALA A 82 -8.99 12.02 -9.03
CA ALA A 82 -7.58 12.38 -9.11
C ALA A 82 -6.72 11.37 -8.33
N PRO A 83 -5.41 11.23 -8.62
CA PRO A 83 -4.53 10.32 -7.89
C PRO A 83 -4.52 10.58 -6.38
N VAL A 84 -4.87 9.56 -5.60
CA VAL A 84 -4.78 9.57 -4.12
C VAL A 84 -3.61 8.72 -3.67
N PRO A 85 -2.71 9.24 -2.81
CA PRO A 85 -1.64 8.44 -2.23
C PRO A 85 -2.19 7.32 -1.34
N LEU A 86 -1.81 6.09 -1.63
CA LEU A 86 -1.83 4.98 -0.70
C LEU A 86 -0.41 4.68 -0.26
N TYR A 87 -0.16 4.75 1.04
CA TYR A 87 1.08 4.32 1.64
C TYR A 87 0.91 2.88 2.12
N THR A 88 1.84 1.99 1.79
CA THR A 88 1.90 0.64 2.35
C THR A 88 3.25 0.43 3.03
N ALA A 89 3.24 -0.11 4.25
CA ALA A 89 4.43 -0.16 5.09
C ALA A 89 4.59 -1.50 5.80
N SER A 90 5.84 -1.93 5.94
CA SER A 90 6.22 -3.12 6.70
C SER A 90 7.62 -2.95 7.27
N ARG A 91 7.98 -3.76 8.26
CA ARG A 91 9.37 -3.90 8.66
C ARG A 91 10.08 -4.85 7.72
N VAL A 92 11.29 -4.45 7.36
CA VAL A 92 12.21 -5.21 6.53
C VAL A 92 13.57 -5.08 7.19
N GLU A 93 14.13 -6.21 7.62
CA GLU A 93 15.38 -6.23 8.39
C GLU A 93 15.29 -5.26 9.59
N ASP A 94 16.26 -4.35 9.73
CA ASP A 94 16.33 -3.39 10.83
C ASP A 94 15.55 -2.08 10.57
N GLY A 95 14.87 -1.96 9.43
CA GLY A 95 14.22 -0.73 8.98
C GLY A 95 12.73 -0.88 8.68
N ILE A 96 12.04 0.26 8.55
CA ILE A 96 10.68 0.27 8.02
C ILE A 96 10.72 0.79 6.58
N VAL A 97 10.18 -0.03 5.68
CA VAL A 97 10.01 0.35 4.28
C VAL A 97 8.58 0.85 4.10
N VAL A 98 8.46 2.02 3.46
CA VAL A 98 7.16 2.59 3.09
C VAL A 98 7.14 2.80 1.58
N TYR A 99 6.14 2.26 0.91
CA TYR A 99 5.85 2.56 -0.49
C TYR A 99 4.70 3.55 -0.58
N GLU A 100 4.89 4.66 -1.28
CA GLU A 100 3.81 5.53 -1.74
C GLU A 100 3.38 5.08 -3.13
N ILE A 101 2.10 4.78 -3.28
CA ILE A 101 1.48 4.37 -4.54
C ILE A 101 0.48 5.44 -4.94
N LYS A 102 0.57 5.90 -6.18
CA LYS A 102 -0.42 6.78 -6.82
C LYS A 102 -0.79 6.18 -8.14
N ILE A 103 -2.09 6.09 -8.42
CA ILE A 103 -2.60 5.54 -9.67
C ILE A 103 -3.52 6.56 -10.32
N HIS A 104 -3.36 6.77 -11.63
CA HIS A 104 -4.25 7.64 -12.36
C HIS A 104 -5.67 7.03 -12.44
N PRO A 105 -6.75 7.82 -12.25
CA PRO A 105 -8.13 7.32 -12.33
C PRO A 105 -8.55 6.77 -13.71
N SER A 106 -7.72 6.93 -14.73
CA SER A 106 -7.93 6.34 -16.06
C SER A 106 -7.06 5.10 -16.32
N ALA A 107 -6.37 4.58 -15.30
CA ALA A 107 -5.57 3.37 -15.45
C ALA A 107 -6.46 2.17 -15.81
N ASP A 108 -5.96 1.30 -16.70
CA ASP A 108 -6.58 0.01 -16.98
C ASP A 108 -6.19 -0.99 -15.88
N ILE A 109 -6.99 -1.03 -14.82
CA ILE A 109 -6.71 -1.86 -13.65
C ILE A 109 -6.75 -3.36 -13.97
N ASN A 110 -7.59 -3.79 -14.93
CA ASN A 110 -7.71 -5.20 -15.31
C ASN A 110 -6.42 -5.67 -15.97
N LYS A 111 -5.90 -4.90 -16.93
CA LYS A 111 -4.62 -5.21 -17.57
C LYS A 111 -3.46 -5.20 -16.58
N ILE A 112 -3.44 -4.25 -15.64
CA ILE A 112 -2.44 -4.21 -14.56
C ILE A 112 -2.53 -5.48 -13.70
N ALA A 113 -3.74 -5.88 -13.31
CA ALA A 113 -3.96 -7.06 -12.48
C ALA A 113 -3.56 -8.36 -13.19
N GLU A 114 -3.93 -8.54 -14.47
CA GLU A 114 -3.57 -9.71 -15.28
C GLU A 114 -2.06 -9.97 -15.31
N GLU A 115 -1.25 -8.91 -15.33
CA GLU A 115 0.21 -9.02 -15.33
C GLU A 115 0.81 -9.28 -13.93
N ILE A 116 0.14 -8.85 -12.86
CA ILE A 116 0.63 -8.96 -11.48
C ILE A 116 0.21 -10.28 -10.83
N ILE A 117 -1.01 -10.78 -11.09
CA ILE A 117 -1.56 -11.99 -10.47
C ILE A 117 -0.62 -13.20 -10.57
N PRO A 118 0.00 -13.51 -11.73
CA PRO A 118 0.94 -14.63 -11.82
C PRO A 118 2.17 -14.45 -10.93
N ILE A 119 2.65 -13.21 -10.77
CA ILE A 119 3.83 -12.90 -9.95
C ILE A 119 3.50 -13.03 -8.46
N GLU A 120 2.33 -12.52 -8.02
CA GLU A 120 1.86 -12.69 -6.64
C GLU A 120 1.77 -14.17 -6.23
N LYS A 121 1.38 -15.06 -7.14
CA LYS A 121 1.28 -16.50 -6.87
C LYS A 121 2.63 -17.18 -6.62
N ILE A 122 3.69 -16.73 -7.30
CA ILE A 122 5.04 -17.32 -7.20
C ILE A 122 5.91 -16.66 -6.13
N ILE A 123 5.51 -15.50 -5.58
CA ILE A 123 6.22 -14.82 -4.49
C ILE A 123 6.35 -15.68 -3.23
N SER A 124 5.48 -16.69 -3.05
CA SER A 124 5.61 -17.68 -1.98
C SER A 124 6.81 -18.62 -2.13
N GLU A 125 7.40 -18.74 -3.33
CA GLU A 125 8.51 -19.65 -3.63
C GLU A 125 9.88 -18.99 -3.44
N ASP A 126 10.06 -17.77 -3.95
CA ASP A 126 11.26 -16.94 -3.77
C ASP A 126 10.84 -15.49 -3.57
N TYR A 127 10.66 -15.17 -2.30
CA TYR A 127 10.10 -13.90 -1.86
C TYR A 127 10.93 -12.70 -2.33
N GLU A 128 12.25 -12.81 -2.31
CA GLU A 128 13.13 -11.69 -2.61
C GLU A 128 13.20 -11.41 -4.12
N LYS A 129 13.41 -12.45 -4.92
CA LYS A 129 13.52 -12.33 -6.38
C LYS A 129 12.21 -11.87 -7.00
N TYR A 130 11.09 -12.50 -6.64
CA TYR A 130 9.82 -12.21 -7.28
C TYR A 130 9.19 -10.90 -6.82
N SER A 131 9.44 -10.48 -5.57
CA SER A 131 9.05 -9.13 -5.12
C SER A 131 9.75 -8.03 -5.91
N LYS A 132 11.05 -8.20 -6.22
CA LYS A 132 11.79 -7.26 -7.08
C LYS A 132 11.19 -7.20 -8.50
N ILE A 133 10.84 -8.35 -9.07
CA ILE A 133 10.20 -8.43 -10.40
C ILE A 133 8.85 -7.71 -10.40
N GLN A 134 8.00 -7.95 -9.38
CA GLN A 134 6.73 -7.26 -9.23
C GLN A 134 6.92 -5.74 -9.16
N HIS A 135 7.87 -5.28 -8.35
CA HIS A 135 8.18 -3.86 -8.22
C HIS A 135 8.52 -3.20 -9.57
N TYR A 136 9.43 -3.81 -10.34
CA TYR A 136 9.79 -3.29 -11.68
C TYR A 136 8.61 -3.30 -12.66
N ARG A 137 7.79 -4.35 -12.63
CA ARG A 137 6.57 -4.43 -13.45
C ARG A 137 5.62 -3.29 -13.15
N MET A 138 5.43 -2.95 -11.87
CA MET A 138 4.59 -1.83 -11.48
C MET A 138 5.19 -0.47 -11.85
N LEU A 139 6.48 -0.26 -11.62
CA LEU A 139 7.17 0.98 -12.01
C LEU A 139 7.13 1.26 -13.52
N SER A 140 7.12 0.21 -14.35
CA SER A 140 7.06 0.34 -15.81
C SER A 140 5.69 0.81 -16.35
N LYS A 141 4.67 0.96 -15.51
CA LYS A 141 3.31 1.34 -15.93
C LYS A 141 3.15 2.86 -15.99
N ARG A 142 2.78 3.38 -17.17
CA ARG A 142 2.52 4.81 -17.42
C ARG A 142 1.61 5.51 -16.40
N HIS A 143 0.64 4.79 -15.83
CA HIS A 143 -0.39 5.35 -14.96
C HIS A 143 -0.17 5.08 -13.47
N ILE A 144 0.96 4.50 -13.10
CA ILE A 144 1.30 4.17 -11.72
C ILE A 144 2.59 4.91 -11.37
N THR A 145 2.62 5.54 -10.19
CA THR A 145 3.85 6.02 -9.58
C THR A 145 4.04 5.29 -8.26
N ILE A 146 5.23 4.74 -8.07
CA ILE A 146 5.64 4.12 -6.80
C ILE A 146 6.92 4.79 -6.34
N ALA A 147 6.90 5.35 -5.14
CA ALA A 147 8.09 5.85 -4.45
C ALA A 147 8.37 5.01 -3.22
N ARG A 148 9.63 4.64 -3.02
CA ARG A 148 10.08 3.87 -1.85
C ARG A 148 10.80 4.79 -0.87
N TYR A 149 10.43 4.70 0.40
CA TYR A 149 11.06 5.41 1.50
C TYR A 149 11.57 4.40 2.53
N LEU A 150 12.75 4.68 3.09
CA LEU A 150 13.30 3.94 4.21
C LEU A 150 13.25 4.83 5.45
N LEU A 151 12.56 4.38 6.49
CA LEU A 151 12.55 5.06 7.78
C LEU A 151 13.66 4.44 8.64
N ALA A 152 14.89 4.93 8.46
CA ALA A 152 16.04 4.58 9.30
C ALA A 152 15.74 4.88 10.77
N ASN A 153 16.13 4.01 11.70
CA ASN A 153 15.77 4.14 13.13
C ASN A 153 16.12 5.51 13.72
#